data_AF-A0A834EWU8-F1
#
_entry.id   AF-A0A834EWU8-F1
#
_cell.length_a   1.000
_cell.length_b   1.000
_cell.length_c   1.000
_cell.angle_alpha   90.00
_cell.angle_beta   90.00
_cell.angle_gamma   90.00
#
_symmetry.space_group_name_H-M   'P 1'
#
loop_
_entity.id
_entity.type
_entity.pdbx_description
1 polymer ?
#
loop_
_entity_poly.entity_id
_entity_poly.type
_entity_poly.pdbx_seq_one_letter_code
_entity_poly.pdbx_strand_id
1 'polypeptide(L)'
;MPFSNSHNALKLRFPAEDEFPDLSSHNNHMAKVLTPELYAELRAKCTPSGFTLDDVIQTGVDNPGHPYIMTVGCVAGDEESYEVFKDLFDPIIEDRHGGYKPSDEHKTDLNPDNLQGNMKEVFTRFCNGLTQIETLFKSKNFEFMWNPHLGYILTCPSNLGTGLRAGVHIKLPHLGKHEKFPEVLKRLRLQKRGTGGVDTAAVGGVFDISNADRLGFSEVELVQMVVDGVKLLIEMEQRLEQGQAIDDLVPAQK
;
A
#
# COMPACT_ATOMS: atom_id res chain seq x y z
N MET A 1 1.16 -11.31 33.61
CA MET A 1 0.16 -11.72 32.60
C MET A 1 0.38 -13.19 32.30
N PRO A 2 -0.63 -14.09 32.36
CA PRO A 2 -0.44 -15.54 32.30
C PRO A 2 -0.44 -16.14 30.88
N PHE A 3 -0.48 -15.30 29.84
CA PHE A 3 -0.39 -15.77 28.46
C PHE A 3 1.10 -15.80 28.07
N SER A 4 1.69 -17.00 28.07
CA SER A 4 3.09 -17.21 27.68
C SER A 4 3.21 -17.48 26.19
N ASN A 5 4.26 -16.94 25.55
CA ASN A 5 4.64 -17.28 24.18
C ASN A 5 5.32 -18.67 24.11
N SER A 6 4.68 -19.68 24.71
CA SER A 6 5.21 -21.04 24.88
C SER A 6 5.45 -21.73 23.55
N HIS A 7 4.70 -21.35 22.51
CA HIS A 7 4.88 -21.87 21.16
C HIS A 7 6.19 -21.38 20.54
N ASN A 8 6.53 -20.08 20.64
CA ASN A 8 7.83 -19.61 20.18
C ASN A 8 8.98 -20.23 20.99
N ALA A 9 8.80 -20.38 22.32
CA ALA A 9 9.78 -21.07 23.17
C ALA A 9 9.99 -22.55 22.79
N LEU A 10 9.01 -23.21 22.15
CA LEU A 10 9.16 -24.55 21.59
C LEU A 10 9.95 -24.51 20.27
N LYS A 11 9.60 -23.59 19.36
CA LYS A 11 10.29 -23.40 18.07
C LYS A 11 11.78 -23.08 18.22
N LEU A 12 12.14 -22.29 19.23
CA LEU A 12 13.53 -21.96 19.54
C LEU A 12 14.36 -23.15 20.04
N ARG A 13 13.75 -24.32 20.29
CA ARG A 13 14.47 -25.58 20.57
C ARG A 13 14.96 -26.26 19.29
N PHE A 14 14.45 -25.87 18.13
CA PHE A 14 14.85 -26.37 16.83
C PHE A 14 15.83 -25.41 16.16
N PRO A 15 16.80 -25.92 15.37
CA PRO A 15 17.65 -25.10 14.51
C PRO A 15 16.86 -24.11 13.66
N ALA A 16 17.47 -22.97 13.30
CA ALA A 16 16.78 -21.94 12.52
C ALA A 16 16.44 -22.43 11.11
N GLU A 17 17.31 -23.26 10.53
CA GLU A 17 17.13 -23.89 9.23
C GLU A 17 15.92 -24.84 9.19
N ASP A 18 15.57 -25.49 10.30
CA ASP A 18 14.45 -26.44 10.37
C ASP A 18 13.09 -25.74 10.38
N GLU A 19 13.06 -24.47 10.79
CA GLU A 19 11.85 -23.65 10.92
C GLU A 19 11.77 -22.55 9.85
N PHE A 20 12.82 -22.41 9.03
CA PHE A 20 12.83 -21.48 7.91
C PHE A 20 11.79 -21.92 6.85
N PRO A 21 10.92 -21.01 6.37
CA PRO A 21 9.88 -21.39 5.41
C PRO A 21 10.46 -21.73 4.03
N ASP A 22 9.87 -22.74 3.36
CA ASP A 22 10.13 -22.96 1.93
C ASP A 22 9.40 -21.89 1.10
N LEU A 23 10.20 -20.97 0.54
CA LEU A 23 9.73 -19.86 -0.30
C LEU A 23 10.11 -20.03 -1.78
N SER A 24 10.50 -21.24 -2.19
CA SER A 24 11.05 -21.49 -3.54
C SER A 24 10.06 -21.20 -4.69
N SER A 25 8.76 -21.22 -4.41
CA SER A 25 7.69 -20.96 -5.39
C SER A 25 7.02 -19.58 -5.21
N HIS A 26 7.59 -18.72 -4.36
CA HIS A 26 6.92 -17.52 -3.88
C HIS A 26 7.34 -16.26 -4.65
N ASN A 27 6.39 -15.35 -4.79
CA ASN A 27 6.50 -14.08 -5.48
C ASN A 27 5.66 -13.02 -4.74
N ASN A 28 6.17 -12.61 -3.59
CA ASN A 28 5.68 -11.50 -2.77
C ASN A 28 6.89 -10.73 -2.19
N HIS A 29 6.68 -9.51 -1.69
CA HIS A 29 7.80 -8.67 -1.22
C HIS A 29 8.55 -9.29 -0.04
N MET A 30 7.86 -9.91 0.92
CA MET A 30 8.47 -10.61 2.06
C MET A 30 9.44 -11.71 1.59
N ALA A 31 9.02 -12.55 0.65
CA ALA A 31 9.84 -13.65 0.15
C ALA A 31 11.09 -13.20 -0.62
N LYS A 32 11.12 -11.96 -1.14
CA LYS A 32 12.32 -11.38 -1.75
C LYS A 32 13.35 -10.90 -0.72
N VAL A 33 12.91 -10.58 0.49
CA VAL A 33 13.73 -9.95 1.53
C VAL A 33 14.17 -10.96 2.58
N LEU A 34 13.31 -11.90 2.97
CA LEU A 34 13.62 -12.86 4.02
C LEU A 34 14.74 -13.81 3.58
N THR A 35 15.84 -13.85 4.35
CA THR A 35 16.95 -14.80 4.18
C THR A 35 17.07 -15.71 5.41
N PRO A 36 17.73 -16.89 5.29
CA PRO A 36 18.01 -17.75 6.45
C PRO A 36 18.72 -17.02 7.59
N GLU A 37 19.66 -16.13 7.26
CA GLU A 37 20.40 -15.31 8.22
C GLU A 37 19.46 -14.33 8.94
N LEU A 38 18.64 -13.58 8.18
CA LEU A 38 17.69 -12.62 8.74
C LEU A 38 16.65 -13.33 9.63
N TYR A 39 16.17 -14.49 9.21
CA TYR A 39 15.25 -15.31 10.01
C TYR A 39 15.90 -15.76 11.33
N ALA A 40 17.13 -16.27 11.28
CA ALA A 40 17.86 -16.67 12.48
C ALA A 40 18.07 -15.52 13.47
N GLU A 41 18.33 -14.30 12.98
CA GLU A 41 18.51 -13.10 13.79
C GLU A 41 17.21 -12.61 14.44
N LEU A 42 16.09 -12.69 13.72
CA LEU A 42 14.81 -12.09 14.14
C LEU A 42 13.86 -13.08 14.84
N ARG A 43 13.97 -14.40 14.62
CA ARG A 43 12.99 -15.40 15.10
C ARG A 43 12.80 -15.46 16.62
N ALA A 44 13.83 -15.06 17.39
CA ALA A 44 13.76 -15.00 18.84
C ALA A 44 13.11 -13.71 19.38
N LYS A 45 12.93 -12.69 18.53
CA LYS A 45 12.31 -11.41 18.93
C LYS A 45 10.79 -11.55 19.04
N CYS A 46 10.21 -10.77 19.94
CA CYS A 46 8.77 -10.55 20.01
C CYS A 46 8.48 -9.12 20.46
N THR A 47 7.31 -8.61 20.08
CA THR A 47 6.81 -7.31 20.53
C THR A 47 6.33 -7.40 21.99
N PRO A 48 6.04 -6.27 22.67
CA PRO A 48 5.48 -6.30 24.02
C PRO A 48 4.16 -7.08 24.13
N SER A 49 3.40 -7.19 23.05
CA SER A 49 2.16 -7.99 23.00
C SER A 49 2.41 -9.48 22.78
N GLY A 50 3.64 -9.86 22.41
CA GLY A 50 4.04 -11.23 22.10
C GLY A 50 4.01 -11.59 20.61
N PHE A 51 3.74 -10.64 19.71
CA PHE A 51 3.76 -10.85 18.26
C PHE A 51 5.18 -11.19 17.77
N THR A 52 5.32 -12.19 16.92
CA THR A 52 6.62 -12.76 16.50
C THR A 52 6.89 -12.59 15.01
N LEU A 53 8.12 -12.88 14.57
CA LEU A 53 8.47 -12.90 13.16
C LEU A 53 7.58 -13.87 12.35
N ASP A 54 7.27 -15.04 12.91
CA ASP A 54 6.43 -16.02 12.22
C ASP A 54 5.01 -15.47 12.01
N ASP A 55 4.48 -14.75 13.00
CA ASP A 55 3.17 -14.09 12.88
C ASP A 55 3.20 -12.99 11.80
N VAL A 56 4.33 -12.26 11.69
CA VAL A 56 4.54 -11.25 10.65
C VAL A 56 4.48 -11.86 9.26
N ILE A 57 5.15 -13.00 9.03
CA ILE A 57 5.37 -13.55 7.68
C ILE A 57 4.35 -14.61 7.24
N GLN A 58 3.53 -15.13 8.16
CA GLN A 58 2.66 -16.28 7.90
C GLN A 58 1.81 -16.11 6.63
N THR A 59 1.24 -14.91 6.42
CA THR A 59 0.44 -14.65 5.22
C THR A 59 1.26 -14.78 3.93
N GLY A 60 2.52 -14.37 3.91
CA GLY A 60 3.39 -14.52 2.76
C GLY A 60 3.82 -15.97 2.53
N VAL A 61 3.96 -16.76 3.60
CA VAL A 61 4.25 -18.20 3.51
C VAL A 61 3.05 -18.94 2.91
N ASP A 62 1.84 -18.67 3.40
CA ASP A 62 0.62 -19.35 2.97
C ASP A 62 0.18 -18.92 1.55
N ASN A 63 0.56 -17.72 1.13
CA ASN A 63 0.14 -17.13 -0.14
C ASN A 63 1.36 -16.86 -1.05
N PRO A 64 1.74 -17.83 -1.90
CA PRO A 64 2.94 -17.72 -2.75
C PRO A 64 2.86 -16.60 -3.78
N GLY A 65 1.69 -16.03 -4.03
CA GLY A 65 1.53 -14.87 -4.89
C GLY A 65 0.06 -14.56 -5.11
N HIS A 66 -0.22 -13.58 -5.97
CA HIS A 66 -1.59 -13.26 -6.37
C HIS A 66 -1.69 -13.12 -7.89
N PRO A 67 -2.78 -13.59 -8.53
CA PRO A 67 -2.90 -13.60 -10.00
C PRO A 67 -2.80 -12.22 -10.67
N TYR A 68 -3.10 -11.15 -9.93
CA TYR A 68 -3.25 -9.81 -10.50
C TYR A 68 -2.25 -8.77 -10.00
N ILE A 69 -1.63 -8.98 -8.83
CA ILE A 69 -0.78 -7.97 -8.17
C ILE A 69 0.41 -8.63 -7.45
N MET A 70 1.50 -7.88 -7.29
CA MET A 70 2.56 -8.23 -6.34
C MET A 70 2.04 -7.94 -4.92
N THR A 71 1.96 -8.97 -4.07
CA THR A 71 1.53 -8.83 -2.67
C THR A 71 2.70 -8.52 -1.76
N VAL A 72 2.41 -7.93 -0.59
CA VAL A 72 3.45 -7.63 0.41
C VAL A 72 3.96 -8.90 1.09
N GLY A 73 3.06 -9.79 1.54
CA GLY A 73 3.44 -11.06 2.17
C GLY A 73 3.82 -10.95 3.64
N CYS A 74 3.60 -9.81 4.29
CA CYS A 74 3.75 -9.67 5.74
C CYS A 74 2.78 -8.64 6.33
N VAL A 75 2.59 -8.71 7.64
CA VAL A 75 1.72 -7.80 8.42
C VAL A 75 2.35 -7.42 9.75
N ALA A 76 2.01 -6.24 10.26
CA ALA A 76 2.26 -5.83 11.63
C ALA A 76 1.08 -6.21 12.53
N GLY A 77 1.36 -6.78 13.70
CA GLY A 77 0.35 -7.14 14.71
C GLY A 77 0.03 -6.01 15.68
N ASP A 78 0.98 -5.08 15.85
CA ASP A 78 0.93 -3.91 16.73
C ASP A 78 1.89 -2.83 16.21
N GLU A 79 1.94 -1.68 16.90
CA GLU A 79 2.78 -0.55 16.49
C GLU A 79 4.28 -0.89 16.56
N GLU A 80 4.68 -1.60 17.61
CA GLU A 80 6.07 -1.98 17.86
C GLU A 80 6.62 -2.99 16.83
N SER A 81 5.75 -3.72 16.13
CA SER A 81 6.14 -4.65 15.07
C SER A 81 7.07 -4.00 14.03
N TYR A 82 6.79 -2.75 13.64
CA TYR A 82 7.60 -2.04 12.64
C TYR A 82 9.01 -1.69 13.13
N GLU A 83 9.23 -1.56 14.44
CA GLU A 83 10.56 -1.30 15.00
C GLU A 83 11.29 -2.60 15.36
N VAL A 84 10.59 -3.56 15.99
CA VAL A 84 11.19 -4.85 16.41
C VAL A 84 11.69 -5.66 15.21
N PHE A 85 10.94 -5.63 14.11
CA PHE A 85 11.24 -6.36 12.87
C PHE A 85 11.63 -5.43 11.71
N LYS A 86 12.19 -4.24 12.01
CA LYS A 86 12.57 -3.25 11.00
C LYS A 86 13.52 -3.78 9.92
N ASP A 87 14.44 -4.67 10.28
CA ASP A 87 15.39 -5.26 9.32
C ASP A 87 14.68 -6.09 8.22
N LEU A 88 13.45 -6.56 8.49
CA LEU A 88 12.56 -7.15 7.48
C LEU A 88 11.64 -6.09 6.85
N PHE A 89 11.02 -5.21 7.64
CA PHE A 89 10.04 -4.26 7.14
C PHE A 89 10.64 -3.16 6.26
N ASP A 90 11.80 -2.61 6.61
CA ASP A 90 12.42 -1.47 5.91
C ASP A 90 12.70 -1.79 4.43
N PRO A 91 13.37 -2.92 4.06
CA PRO A 91 13.55 -3.26 2.65
C PRO A 91 12.25 -3.56 1.90
N ILE A 92 11.24 -4.12 2.60
CA ILE A 92 9.91 -4.37 2.03
C ILE A 92 9.19 -3.03 1.74
N ILE A 93 9.28 -2.07 2.66
CA ILE A 93 8.71 -0.73 2.52
C ILE A 93 9.41 0.01 1.38
N GLU A 94 10.74 -0.07 1.29
CA GLU A 94 11.52 0.55 0.20
C GLU A 94 11.11 -0.03 -1.17
N ASP A 95 11.04 -1.35 -1.33
CA ASP A 95 10.61 -1.98 -2.59
C ASP A 95 9.13 -1.66 -2.91
N ARG A 96 8.24 -1.71 -1.91
CA ARG A 96 6.81 -1.50 -2.13
C ARG A 96 6.47 -0.03 -2.44
N HIS A 97 7.13 0.93 -1.81
CA HIS A 97 6.85 2.36 -1.95
C HIS A 97 7.85 3.09 -2.85
N GLY A 98 8.47 2.35 -3.79
CA GLY A 98 9.21 2.96 -4.90
C GLY A 98 10.50 3.67 -4.48
N GLY A 99 11.21 3.11 -3.51
CA GLY A 99 12.50 3.62 -3.03
C GLY A 99 12.42 4.47 -1.77
N TYR A 100 11.32 4.41 -1.01
CA TYR A 100 11.18 5.12 0.26
C TYR A 100 12.14 4.57 1.32
N LYS A 101 13.13 5.38 1.71
CA LYS A 101 14.27 4.95 2.54
C LYS A 101 13.95 5.06 4.03
N PRO A 102 14.64 4.30 4.89
CA PRO A 102 14.56 4.46 6.35
C PRO A 102 14.89 5.86 6.87
N SER A 103 15.62 6.66 6.07
CA SER A 103 15.96 8.05 6.37
C SER A 103 14.93 9.08 5.91
N ASP A 104 13.93 8.67 5.13
CA ASP A 104 12.92 9.56 4.58
C ASP A 104 11.84 9.88 5.64
N GLU A 105 11.19 11.03 5.51
CA GLU A 105 10.09 11.44 6.37
C GLU A 105 8.78 11.56 5.59
N HIS A 106 7.69 11.17 6.24
CA HIS A 106 6.36 11.22 5.69
C HIS A 106 5.76 12.62 5.86
N LYS A 107 4.95 13.03 4.89
CA LYS A 107 4.26 14.31 4.88
C LYS A 107 2.75 14.07 4.93
N THR A 108 2.09 14.79 5.81
CA THR A 108 0.62 14.80 5.91
C THR A 108 0.11 16.18 5.51
N ASP A 109 -0.88 16.23 4.64
CA ASP A 109 -1.60 17.45 4.26
C ASP A 109 -3.08 17.12 4.05
N LEU A 110 -3.86 17.32 5.11
CA LEU A 110 -5.32 17.17 5.12
C LEU A 110 -6.04 18.51 4.88
N ASN A 111 -5.40 19.52 4.26
CA ASN A 111 -6.06 20.77 3.90
C ASN A 111 -6.73 20.67 2.51
N PRO A 112 -8.08 20.56 2.43
CA PRO A 112 -8.75 20.44 1.14
C PRO A 112 -8.65 21.68 0.26
N ASP A 113 -8.23 22.83 0.79
CA ASP A 113 -8.04 24.03 -0.02
C ASP A 113 -6.81 23.98 -0.91
N ASN A 114 -5.84 23.10 -0.60
CA ASN A 114 -4.69 22.86 -1.44
C ASN A 114 -5.02 21.96 -2.66
N LEU A 115 -6.18 21.30 -2.67
CA LEU A 115 -6.62 20.44 -3.78
C LEU A 115 -7.29 21.26 -4.89
N GLN A 116 -6.90 21.00 -6.14
CA GLN A 116 -7.51 21.59 -7.33
C GLN A 116 -8.35 20.57 -8.10
N GLY A 117 -9.55 20.95 -8.53
CA GLY A 117 -10.41 20.17 -9.43
C GLY A 117 -11.63 19.50 -8.78
N ASN A 118 -12.29 18.62 -9.53
CA ASN A 118 -13.68 18.20 -9.27
C ASN A 118 -13.85 17.09 -8.22
N MET A 119 -12.77 16.63 -7.58
CA MET A 119 -12.85 15.72 -6.43
C MET A 119 -12.87 16.47 -5.08
N LYS A 120 -12.83 17.81 -5.12
CA LYS A 120 -12.70 18.65 -3.92
C LYS A 120 -13.81 18.43 -2.89
N GLU A 121 -15.08 18.31 -3.30
CA GLU A 121 -16.17 18.12 -2.32
C GLU A 121 -16.03 16.82 -1.51
N VAL A 122 -15.70 15.71 -2.18
CA VAL A 122 -15.47 14.41 -1.51
C VAL A 122 -14.27 14.51 -0.58
N PHE A 123 -13.19 15.14 -1.04
CA PHE A 123 -11.98 15.31 -0.24
C PHE A 123 -12.17 16.25 0.96
N THR A 124 -12.89 17.36 0.80
CA THR A 124 -13.28 18.26 1.90
C THR A 124 -14.06 17.51 2.96
N ARG A 125 -15.05 16.69 2.57
CA ARG A 125 -15.80 15.88 3.53
C ARG A 125 -14.91 14.86 4.24
N PHE A 126 -14.00 14.22 3.50
CA PHE A 126 -13.03 13.27 4.05
C PHE A 126 -12.12 13.93 5.11
N CYS A 127 -11.46 15.04 4.78
CA CYS A 127 -10.60 15.76 5.71
C CYS A 127 -11.36 16.23 6.95
N ASN A 128 -12.51 16.90 6.76
CA ASN A 128 -13.32 17.38 7.88
C ASN A 128 -13.80 16.25 8.79
N GLY A 129 -14.15 15.09 8.22
CA GLY A 129 -14.56 13.92 8.98
C GLY A 129 -13.42 13.34 9.80
N LEU A 130 -12.25 13.13 9.19
CA LEU A 130 -11.08 12.60 9.88
C LEU A 130 -10.61 13.51 11.02
N THR A 131 -10.51 14.81 10.78
CA THR A 131 -10.10 15.77 11.82
C THR A 131 -11.07 15.77 13.00
N GLN A 132 -12.38 15.69 12.75
CA GLN A 132 -13.39 15.60 13.81
C GLN A 132 -13.26 14.29 14.59
N ILE A 133 -13.07 13.15 13.91
CA ILE A 133 -12.87 11.86 14.57
C ILE A 133 -11.63 11.92 15.46
N GLU A 134 -10.48 12.37 14.93
CA GLU A 134 -9.24 12.45 15.69
C GLU A 134 -9.38 13.36 16.91
N THR A 135 -10.07 14.50 16.76
CA THR A 135 -10.38 15.42 17.87
C THR A 135 -11.18 14.72 18.97
N LEU A 136 -12.18 13.91 18.60
CA LEU A 136 -13.00 13.15 19.54
C LEU A 136 -12.19 12.06 20.25
N PHE A 137 -11.33 11.34 19.54
CA PHE A 137 -10.42 10.36 20.15
C PHE A 137 -9.49 11.03 21.17
N LYS A 138 -8.87 12.16 20.80
CA LYS A 138 -7.99 12.94 21.70
C LYS A 138 -8.72 13.44 22.95
N SER A 139 -9.98 13.84 22.81
CA SER A 139 -10.83 14.23 23.96
C SER A 139 -11.09 13.10 24.97
N LYS A 140 -10.81 11.85 24.57
CA LYS A 140 -10.92 10.63 25.38
C LYS A 140 -9.55 10.03 25.72
N ASN A 141 -8.47 10.77 25.50
CA ASN A 141 -7.09 10.34 25.73
C ASN A 141 -6.68 9.12 24.87
N PHE A 142 -7.22 9.03 23.66
CA PHE A 142 -6.77 8.09 22.62
C PHE A 142 -6.19 8.86 21.43
N GLU A 143 -5.19 8.28 20.78
CA GLU A 143 -4.56 8.84 19.59
C GLU A 143 -4.43 7.76 18.50
N PHE A 144 -4.22 8.18 17.26
CA PHE A 144 -3.85 7.25 16.19
C PHE A 144 -2.37 6.90 16.28
N MET A 145 -2.03 5.65 15.96
CA MET A 145 -0.64 5.24 15.80
C MET A 145 -0.03 5.99 14.60
N TRP A 146 0.99 6.80 14.87
CA TRP A 146 1.61 7.67 13.88
C TRP A 146 3.04 8.02 14.28
N ASN A 147 3.96 8.04 13.30
CA ASN A 147 5.30 8.61 13.51
C ASN A 147 5.81 9.36 12.27
N PRO A 148 6.85 10.21 12.41
CA PRO A 148 7.35 11.04 11.31
C PRO A 148 7.87 10.24 10.10
N HIS A 149 8.38 9.02 10.31
CA HIS A 149 8.95 8.22 9.24
C HIS A 149 7.87 7.47 8.44
N LEU A 150 6.94 6.81 9.11
CA LEU A 150 5.95 5.93 8.49
C LEU A 150 4.57 6.55 8.35
N GLY A 151 4.34 7.75 8.85
CA GLY A 151 3.00 8.35 8.92
C GLY A 151 2.06 7.52 9.79
N TYR A 152 0.81 7.38 9.36
CA TYR A 152 -0.16 6.53 10.05
C TYR A 152 0.22 5.05 9.93
N ILE A 153 0.28 4.38 11.07
CA ILE A 153 0.61 2.96 11.15
C ILE A 153 -0.64 2.12 10.92
N LEU A 154 -0.53 1.17 10.00
CA LEU A 154 -1.59 0.22 9.66
C LEU A 154 -0.99 -1.20 9.54
N THR A 155 -1.87 -2.21 9.57
CA THR A 155 -1.49 -3.63 9.56
C THR A 155 -0.63 -4.03 8.36
N CYS A 156 -0.96 -3.57 7.15
CA CYS A 156 -0.23 -3.94 5.94
C CYS A 156 0.78 -2.83 5.56
N PRO A 157 2.06 -3.16 5.31
CA PRO A 157 3.07 -2.18 4.89
C PRO A 157 2.67 -1.37 3.65
N SER A 158 1.85 -1.93 2.74
CA SER A 158 1.39 -1.19 1.56
C SER A 158 0.48 -0.01 1.87
N ASN A 159 -0.04 0.09 3.10
CA ASN A 159 -1.00 1.11 3.51
C ASN A 159 -0.39 2.14 4.47
N LEU A 160 0.92 2.10 4.74
CA LEU A 160 1.59 3.12 5.55
C LEU A 160 1.49 4.53 4.93
N GLY A 161 1.89 5.53 5.70
CA GLY A 161 1.87 6.93 5.31
C GLY A 161 0.48 7.51 5.49
N THR A 162 -0.16 7.86 4.38
CA THR A 162 -1.53 8.39 4.38
C THR A 162 -2.58 7.30 4.56
N GLY A 163 -2.25 6.04 4.22
CA GLY A 163 -3.24 4.98 4.01
C GLY A 163 -4.30 5.29 2.94
N LEU A 164 -4.13 6.38 2.19
CA LEU A 164 -5.18 6.96 1.37
C LEU A 164 -5.28 6.27 0.01
N ARG A 165 -6.48 5.81 -0.31
CA ARG A 165 -6.84 5.35 -1.65
C ARG A 165 -7.95 6.24 -2.21
N ALA A 166 -7.56 7.30 -2.89
CA ALA A 166 -8.49 8.08 -3.70
C ALA A 166 -8.68 7.41 -5.05
N GLY A 167 -9.92 7.32 -5.51
CA GLY A 167 -10.22 6.70 -6.78
C GLY A 167 -11.58 7.06 -7.34
N VAL A 168 -11.79 6.63 -8.58
CA VAL A 168 -13.02 6.83 -9.33
C VAL A 168 -13.41 5.54 -10.04
N HIS A 169 -14.70 5.33 -10.20
CA HIS A 169 -15.20 4.42 -11.22
C HIS A 169 -15.34 5.18 -12.52
N ILE A 170 -14.56 4.78 -13.53
CA ILE A 170 -14.53 5.44 -14.85
C ILE A 170 -14.72 4.42 -15.97
N LYS A 171 -15.49 4.81 -16.98
CA LYS A 171 -15.77 4.00 -18.16
C LYS A 171 -14.75 4.32 -19.27
N LEU A 172 -13.90 3.36 -19.60
CA LEU A 172 -12.82 3.44 -20.57
C LEU A 172 -12.87 2.27 -21.58
N PRO A 173 -13.95 2.12 -22.38
CA PRO A 173 -14.12 0.98 -23.28
C PRO A 173 -13.08 0.89 -24.40
N HIS A 174 -12.48 2.03 -24.82
CA HIS A 174 -11.45 2.07 -25.84
C HIS A 174 -10.05 2.00 -25.21
N LEU A 175 -9.73 2.94 -24.30
CA LEU A 175 -8.43 3.00 -23.64
C LEU A 175 -8.17 1.73 -22.82
N GLY A 176 -9.20 1.16 -22.19
CA GLY A 176 -9.11 -0.09 -21.44
C GLY A 176 -8.62 -1.31 -22.24
N LYS A 177 -8.74 -1.26 -23.58
CA LYS A 177 -8.27 -2.30 -24.52
C LYS A 177 -6.98 -1.90 -25.24
N HIS A 178 -6.53 -0.66 -25.08
CA HIS A 178 -5.36 -0.13 -25.77
C HIS A 178 -4.06 -0.69 -25.16
N GLU A 179 -3.10 -1.08 -25.99
CA GLU A 179 -1.84 -1.70 -25.56
C GLU A 179 -1.03 -0.84 -24.58
N LYS A 180 -1.14 0.49 -24.73
CA LYS A 180 -0.41 1.46 -23.88
C LYS A 180 -1.08 1.72 -22.52
N PHE A 181 -2.27 1.21 -22.25
CA PHE A 181 -2.99 1.53 -21.01
C PHE A 181 -2.22 1.16 -19.74
N PRO A 182 -1.57 -0.02 -19.63
CA PRO A 182 -0.74 -0.33 -18.47
C PRO A 182 0.43 0.65 -18.28
N GLU A 183 1.09 1.06 -19.36
CA GLU A 183 2.20 2.00 -19.32
C GLU A 183 1.73 3.41 -18.93
N VAL A 184 0.60 3.88 -19.46
CA VAL A 184 0.01 5.17 -19.09
C VAL A 184 -0.33 5.19 -17.59
N LEU A 185 -0.96 4.14 -17.06
CA LEU A 185 -1.26 4.04 -15.63
C LEU A 185 0.01 4.07 -14.77
N LYS A 186 1.04 3.31 -15.17
CA LYS A 186 2.33 3.28 -14.48
C LYS A 186 2.98 4.67 -14.42
N ARG A 187 3.00 5.39 -15.55
CA ARG A 187 3.58 6.75 -15.61
C ARG A 187 2.78 7.77 -14.82
N LEU A 188 1.47 7.59 -14.72
CA LEU A 188 0.60 8.42 -13.88
C LEU A 188 0.62 8.01 -12.40
N ARG A 189 1.32 6.93 -12.04
CA ARG A 189 1.32 6.33 -10.69
C ARG A 189 -0.09 5.94 -10.22
N LEU A 190 -0.90 5.50 -11.16
CA LEU A 190 -2.26 5.00 -10.94
C LEU A 190 -2.29 3.47 -11.07
N GLN A 191 -3.22 2.86 -10.35
CA GLN A 191 -3.52 1.44 -10.45
C GLN A 191 -4.98 1.24 -10.85
N LYS A 192 -5.25 0.16 -11.58
CA LYS A 192 -6.59 -0.27 -11.95
C LYS A 192 -7.01 -1.51 -11.17
N ARG A 193 -8.29 -1.58 -10.79
CA ARG A 193 -8.98 -2.77 -10.28
C ARG A 193 -10.26 -3.01 -11.08
N GLY A 194 -10.82 -4.21 -10.99
CA GLY A 194 -12.13 -4.47 -11.57
C GLY A 194 -13.24 -3.73 -10.82
N THR A 195 -14.44 -3.80 -11.37
CA THR A 195 -15.57 -2.96 -10.95
C THR A 195 -16.04 -3.24 -9.51
N GLY A 196 -15.75 -4.43 -8.98
CA GLY A 196 -16.06 -4.84 -7.59
C GLY A 196 -14.85 -4.86 -6.65
N GLY A 197 -13.70 -4.31 -7.05
CA GLY A 197 -12.49 -4.26 -6.23
C GLY A 197 -11.36 -5.16 -6.72
N VAL A 198 -10.41 -5.46 -5.81
CA VAL A 198 -9.08 -6.03 -6.13
C VAL A 198 -9.14 -7.42 -6.76
N ASP A 199 -10.19 -8.18 -6.47
CA ASP A 199 -10.34 -9.57 -6.91
C ASP A 199 -11.36 -9.76 -8.05
N THR A 200 -11.80 -8.66 -8.67
CA THR A 200 -12.84 -8.71 -9.70
C THR A 200 -12.31 -8.29 -11.06
N ALA A 201 -12.95 -8.78 -12.13
CA ALA A 201 -12.71 -8.30 -13.48
C ALA A 201 -13.43 -6.97 -13.73
N ALA A 202 -12.93 -6.19 -14.70
CA ALA A 202 -13.66 -5.01 -15.19
C ALA A 202 -14.87 -5.46 -16.00
N VAL A 203 -16.06 -4.93 -15.67
CA VAL A 203 -17.31 -5.22 -16.39
C VAL A 203 -17.67 -4.01 -17.25
N GLY A 204 -17.96 -4.25 -18.54
CA GLY A 204 -18.46 -3.19 -19.43
C GLY A 204 -17.49 -2.04 -19.69
N GLY A 205 -16.18 -2.27 -19.54
CA GLY A 205 -15.15 -1.23 -19.66
C GLY A 205 -15.10 -0.26 -18.48
N VAL A 206 -15.71 -0.59 -17.34
CA VAL A 206 -15.66 0.23 -16.13
C VAL A 206 -14.53 -0.24 -15.23
N PHE A 207 -13.63 0.68 -14.88
CA PHE A 207 -12.47 0.44 -14.03
C PHE A 207 -12.54 1.25 -12.75
N ASP A 208 -12.09 0.67 -11.65
CA ASP A 208 -11.73 1.40 -10.43
C ASP A 208 -10.27 1.87 -10.59
N ILE A 209 -10.08 3.17 -10.81
CA ILE A 209 -8.77 3.81 -10.96
C ILE A 209 -8.45 4.58 -9.69
N SER A 210 -7.27 4.34 -9.11
CA SER A 210 -6.83 4.98 -7.87
C SER A 210 -5.33 5.25 -7.86
N ASN A 211 -4.85 6.12 -6.95
CA ASN A 211 -3.42 6.27 -6.70
C ASN A 211 -2.78 4.92 -6.31
N ALA A 212 -1.52 4.69 -6.70
CA ALA A 212 -0.74 3.49 -6.35
C ALA A 212 0.11 3.69 -5.09
N ASP A 213 0.56 4.92 -4.83
CA ASP A 213 1.40 5.31 -3.69
C ASP A 213 0.59 5.66 -2.45
N ARG A 214 1.18 5.49 -1.27
CA ARG A 214 0.56 5.80 0.04
C ARG A 214 1.52 6.51 0.99
N LEU A 215 2.79 6.13 0.93
CA LEU A 215 3.89 6.65 1.74
C LEU A 215 4.77 7.61 0.91
N GLY A 216 5.43 8.57 1.58
CA GLY A 216 6.25 9.60 0.93
C GLY A 216 5.52 10.74 0.23
N PHE A 217 4.19 10.68 0.12
CA PHE A 217 3.34 11.73 -0.47
C PHE A 217 2.22 12.11 0.50
N SER A 218 1.81 13.38 0.50
CA SER A 218 0.67 13.83 1.29
C SER A 218 -0.67 13.43 0.67
N GLU A 219 -1.74 13.51 1.47
CA GLU A 219 -3.09 13.21 1.02
C GLU A 219 -3.49 14.10 -0.16
N VAL A 220 -3.23 15.41 -0.09
CA VAL A 220 -3.46 16.35 -1.20
C VAL A 220 -2.67 15.95 -2.45
N GLU A 221 -1.39 15.62 -2.33
CA GLU A 221 -0.56 15.21 -3.48
C GLU A 221 -1.13 13.96 -4.15
N LEU A 222 -1.53 12.97 -3.36
CA LEU A 222 -2.14 11.73 -3.85
C LEU A 222 -3.48 11.98 -4.55
N VAL A 223 -4.36 12.80 -3.98
CA VAL A 223 -5.65 13.12 -4.63
C VAL A 223 -5.43 13.95 -5.89
N GLN A 224 -4.48 14.88 -5.89
CA GLN A 224 -4.16 15.67 -7.09
C GLN A 224 -3.63 14.78 -8.22
N MET A 225 -2.79 13.79 -7.91
CA MET A 225 -2.34 12.80 -8.90
C MET A 225 -3.51 12.06 -9.54
N VAL A 226 -4.53 11.69 -8.75
CA VAL A 226 -5.75 11.04 -9.26
C VAL A 226 -6.55 12.00 -10.14
N VAL A 227 -6.78 13.23 -9.68
CA VAL A 227 -7.53 14.24 -10.46
C VAL A 227 -6.89 14.48 -11.82
N ASP A 228 -5.58 14.73 -11.85
CA ASP A 228 -4.85 15.03 -13.07
C ASP A 228 -4.80 13.82 -14.00
N GLY A 229 -4.50 12.64 -13.45
CA GLY A 229 -4.41 11.41 -14.22
C GLY A 229 -5.76 11.02 -14.82
N VAL A 230 -6.85 11.09 -14.05
CA VAL A 230 -8.20 10.80 -14.55
C VAL A 230 -8.61 11.78 -15.65
N LYS A 231 -8.27 13.07 -15.53
CA LYS A 231 -8.53 14.04 -16.58
C LYS A 231 -7.83 13.66 -17.90
N LEU A 232 -6.57 13.23 -17.84
CA LEU A 232 -5.83 12.76 -19.02
C LEU A 232 -6.45 11.46 -19.60
N LEU A 233 -6.85 10.51 -18.74
CA LEU A 233 -7.50 9.28 -19.19
C LEU A 233 -8.81 9.55 -19.93
N ILE A 234 -9.60 10.55 -19.49
CA ILE A 234 -10.82 10.99 -20.17
C ILE A 234 -10.48 11.58 -21.54
N GLU A 235 -9.45 12.42 -21.65
CA GLU A 235 -9.02 13.00 -22.93
C GLU A 235 -8.55 11.92 -23.92
N MET A 236 -7.75 10.96 -23.44
CA MET A 236 -7.32 9.80 -24.24
C MET A 236 -8.51 8.96 -24.72
N GLU A 237 -9.48 8.68 -23.84
CA GLU A 237 -10.69 7.92 -24.21
C GLU A 237 -11.50 8.65 -25.29
N GLN A 238 -11.68 9.97 -25.17
CA GLN A 238 -12.40 10.78 -26.15
C GLN A 238 -11.70 10.82 -27.53
N ARG A 239 -10.36 10.85 -27.56
CA ARG A 239 -9.61 10.76 -28.82
C ARG A 239 -9.78 9.39 -29.47
N LEU A 240 -9.68 8.32 -28.70
CA LEU A 240 -9.85 6.95 -29.21
C LEU A 240 -11.28 6.71 -29.72
N GLU A 241 -12.29 7.28 -29.06
CA GLU A 241 -13.69 7.23 -29.53
C GLU A 241 -13.86 7.89 -30.91
N GLN A 242 -13.05 8.91 -31.22
CA GLN A 242 -13.01 9.58 -32.53
C GLN A 242 -12.07 8.89 -33.54
N GLY A 243 -11.45 7.76 -33.18
CA GLY A 243 -10.48 7.05 -34.01
C GLY A 243 -9.12 7.75 -34.15
N GLN A 244 -8.80 8.67 -33.23
CA GLN A 244 -7.53 9.41 -33.22
C GLN A 244 -6.47 8.70 -32.38
N ALA A 245 -5.20 8.90 -32.75
CA ALA A 245 -4.06 8.39 -31.99
C ALA A 245 -3.85 9.15 -30.67
N ILE A 246 -3.22 8.50 -29.69
CA ILE A 246 -2.93 9.03 -28.36
C ILE A 246 -1.43 9.05 -28.02
N ASP A 247 -0.55 8.78 -29.00
CA ASP A 247 0.90 8.68 -28.79
C ASP A 247 1.51 9.96 -28.21
N ASP A 248 1.00 11.12 -28.61
CA ASP A 248 1.39 12.44 -28.14
C ASP A 248 0.86 12.76 -26.73
N LEU A 249 -0.13 12.01 -26.24
CA LEU A 249 -0.70 12.17 -24.90
C LEU A 249 -0.05 11.27 -23.85
N VAL A 250 0.83 10.34 -24.24
CA VAL A 250 1.49 9.45 -23.27
C VAL A 250 2.35 10.31 -22.33
N PRO A 251 2.06 10.33 -21.01
CA PRO A 251 2.71 11.25 -20.10
C PRO A 251 4.19 10.87 -19.88
N ALA A 252 4.98 11.80 -19.34
CA ALA A 252 6.27 11.47 -18.75
C ALA A 252 6.08 10.63 -17.47
N GLN A 253 7.12 9.91 -17.04
CA GLN A 253 7.09 9.20 -15.76
C GLN A 253 7.02 10.22 -14.62
N LYS A 254 5.97 10.12 -13.78
CA LYS A 254 5.87 10.82 -12.50
C LYS A 254 6.66 10.12 -11.41
#